data_AF-A0A7C6LV57-F1
#
_entry.id   AF-A0A7C6LV57-F1
#
_cell.length_a   1.000
_cell.length_b   1.000
_cell.length_c   1.000
_cell.angle_alpha   90.00
_cell.angle_beta   90.00
_cell.angle_gamma   90.00
#
_symmetry.space_group_name_H-M   'P 1'
#
loop_
_entity.id
_entity.type
_entity.pdbx_description
1 polymer ?
#
loop_
_entity_poly.entity_id
_entity_poly.type
_entity_poly.pdbx_seq_one_letter_code
_entity_poly.pdbx_strand_id
1 'polypeptide(L)'
;MTTSGAGVGAGPRLSLTCVRYATPVDITALAEIEGEADAMFQAMWAGSALEMDDWPAPTPGEQRASRPGFILAVGQPEVLGFAHVVDLAEHGSTGLHLDQIAVRPDAGRRGIGTMLLRAAMGEVLARGQDRLTLMTYADVLWNGPWYAREGFVEIGPDSHPLEWERLAPLRRIESDLGLAAAGRRAGMVVALRDEPEPAPAVSVIPVRDRDGALEVFIQHRADTMDFVPGAVVFPGGRVDPIDTSTAYRIGIGVAEACAVREVAEEAGAVVNPGDLIPWDRWVTPIAYPKRFDVMFFLLPVADGAEFTHSTGEAHDSVWMPVADLIDAVEHGRLNMVAPTRTIVDEISALGTLDALVALRPQVVPIEHDLAGPRPRSPR
;
A
#
# COMPACT_ATOMS: atom_id res chain seq x y z
N MET A 1 -13.88 -3.22 50.37
CA MET A 1 -14.28 -2.30 49.29
C MET A 1 -13.01 -1.91 48.56
N THR A 2 -12.64 -2.73 47.60
CA THR A 2 -11.44 -2.58 46.77
C THR A 2 -11.87 -1.94 45.45
N THR A 3 -11.34 -0.75 45.18
CA THR A 3 -11.54 0.00 43.95
C THR A 3 -10.89 -0.74 42.78
N SER A 4 -11.73 -1.24 41.89
CA SER A 4 -11.40 -1.75 40.56
C SER A 4 -10.79 -0.61 39.74
N GLY A 5 -9.50 -0.71 39.43
CA GLY A 5 -8.87 0.13 38.42
C GLY A 5 -9.48 -0.18 37.06
N ALA A 6 -10.18 0.78 36.48
CA ALA A 6 -10.53 0.76 35.08
C ALA A 6 -9.23 0.77 34.28
N GLY A 7 -8.91 -0.37 33.66
CA GLY A 7 -7.88 -0.42 32.63
C GLY A 7 -8.28 0.55 31.53
N VAL A 8 -7.40 1.51 31.26
CA VAL A 8 -7.46 2.36 30.07
C VAL A 8 -7.42 1.41 28.87
N GLY A 9 -8.57 1.20 28.24
CA GLY A 9 -8.67 0.39 27.03
C GLY A 9 -7.75 1.00 25.97
N ALA A 10 -6.85 0.19 25.44
CA ALA A 10 -6.08 0.55 24.26
C ALA A 10 -7.09 0.90 23.15
N GLY A 11 -7.08 2.16 22.71
CA GLY A 11 -7.81 2.56 21.51
C GLY A 11 -7.37 1.71 20.30
N PRO A 12 -8.24 1.52 19.30
CA PRO A 12 -7.97 0.63 18.18
C PRO A 12 -6.69 1.07 17.44
N ARG A 13 -5.76 0.14 17.27
CA ARG A 13 -4.56 0.34 16.44
C ARG A 13 -4.92 -0.02 15.01
N LEU A 14 -5.15 0.98 14.17
CA LEU A 14 -5.04 0.72 12.74
C LEU A 14 -3.61 0.36 12.42
N SER A 15 -3.44 -0.93 12.12
CA SER A 15 -2.27 -1.50 11.49
C SER A 15 -2.05 -0.74 10.17
N LEU A 16 -1.20 0.27 10.20
CA LEU A 16 -0.79 1.02 9.02
C LEU A 16 -0.27 0.02 8.00
N THR A 17 -1.06 -0.25 6.98
CA THR A 17 -0.73 -1.16 5.87
C THR A 17 0.12 -0.42 4.84
N CYS A 18 1.03 0.45 5.30
CA CYS A 18 1.97 1.12 4.41
C CYS A 18 3.12 0.17 4.11
N VAL A 19 3.54 0.14 2.84
CA VAL A 19 4.82 -0.47 2.48
C VAL A 19 5.90 0.58 2.72
N ARG A 20 7.05 0.16 3.23
CA ARG A 20 8.19 1.03 3.51
C ARG A 20 9.47 0.21 3.44
N TYR A 21 10.61 0.88 3.38
CA TYR A 21 11.88 0.20 3.62
C TYR A 21 11.92 -0.40 5.01
N ALA A 22 12.45 -1.63 5.11
CA ALA A 22 12.64 -2.29 6.40
C ALA A 22 13.63 -1.50 7.26
N THR A 23 13.25 -1.25 8.51
CA THR A 23 14.10 -0.67 9.55
C THR A 23 14.88 -1.77 10.25
N PRO A 24 15.95 -1.44 11.01
CA PRO A 24 16.68 -2.43 11.79
C PRO A 24 15.80 -3.28 12.73
N VAL A 25 14.68 -2.73 13.22
CA VAL A 25 13.72 -3.47 14.06
C VAL A 25 12.98 -4.53 13.24
N ASP A 26 12.53 -4.20 12.03
CA ASP A 26 11.84 -5.15 11.15
C ASP A 26 12.78 -6.29 10.74
N ILE A 27 14.06 -5.98 10.50
CA ILE A 27 15.09 -6.97 10.13
C ILE A 27 15.14 -8.12 11.14
N THR A 28 14.97 -7.86 12.43
CA THR A 28 15.02 -8.91 13.45
C THR A 28 13.85 -9.91 13.40
N ALA A 29 12.73 -9.55 12.76
CA ALA A 29 11.52 -10.37 12.69
C ALA A 29 11.38 -11.16 11.38
N LEU A 30 12.20 -10.91 10.35
CA LEU A 30 11.98 -11.47 9.01
C LEU A 30 12.02 -13.00 8.96
N ALA A 31 12.97 -13.62 9.69
CA ALA A 31 13.11 -15.08 9.71
C ALA A 31 11.90 -15.77 10.37
N GLU A 32 11.32 -15.15 11.40
CA GLU A 32 10.10 -15.65 12.04
C GLU A 32 8.91 -15.58 11.08
N ILE A 33 8.72 -14.44 10.40
CA ILE A 33 7.65 -14.24 9.42
C ILE A 33 7.75 -15.26 8.27
N GLU A 34 8.96 -15.48 7.76
CA GLU A 34 9.22 -16.50 6.75
C GLU A 34 8.89 -17.90 7.25
N GLY A 35 9.32 -18.27 8.45
CA GLY A 35 8.99 -19.57 9.05
C GLY A 35 7.49 -19.80 9.22
N GLU A 36 6.74 -18.77 9.63
CA GLU A 36 5.28 -18.83 9.74
C GLU A 36 4.59 -18.99 8.38
N ALA A 37 5.08 -18.28 7.35
CA ALA A 37 4.57 -18.42 5.99
C ALA A 37 4.90 -19.79 5.38
N ASP A 38 6.12 -20.28 5.60
CA ASP A 38 6.60 -21.57 5.11
C ASP A 38 5.84 -22.76 5.72
N ALA A 39 5.32 -22.62 6.95
CA ALA A 39 4.48 -23.64 7.56
C ALA A 39 3.24 -23.98 6.71
N MET A 40 2.76 -23.05 5.88
CA MET A 40 1.66 -23.31 4.93
C MET A 40 2.06 -24.28 3.82
N PHE A 41 3.32 -24.21 3.35
CA PHE A 41 3.88 -25.16 2.41
C PHE A 41 4.07 -26.54 3.06
N GLN A 42 4.64 -26.58 4.25
CA GLN A 42 4.85 -27.83 5.00
C GLN A 42 3.52 -28.57 5.27
N ALA A 43 2.48 -27.84 5.69
CA ALA A 43 1.15 -28.41 5.93
C ALA A 43 0.50 -29.00 4.66
N MET A 44 0.82 -28.46 3.48
CA MET A 44 0.30 -28.96 2.20
C MET A 44 0.91 -30.31 1.82
N TRP A 45 2.14 -30.57 2.22
CA TRP A 45 2.88 -31.79 1.87
C TRP A 45 2.97 -32.82 2.99
N ALA A 46 2.50 -32.48 4.20
CA ALA A 46 2.39 -33.41 5.31
C ALA A 46 1.60 -34.68 4.92
N GLY A 47 2.20 -35.86 5.16
CA GLY A 47 1.64 -37.16 4.81
C GLY A 47 1.65 -37.50 3.32
N SER A 48 2.36 -36.74 2.48
CA SER A 48 2.51 -37.01 1.05
C SER A 48 3.88 -37.62 0.71
N ALA A 49 4.02 -38.19 -0.49
CA ALA A 49 5.32 -38.63 -1.01
C ALA A 49 6.31 -37.46 -1.25
N LEU A 50 5.86 -36.22 -1.06
CA LEU A 50 6.62 -34.97 -1.15
C LEU A 50 6.98 -34.42 0.25
N GLU A 51 6.81 -35.22 1.32
CA GLU A 51 7.34 -34.85 2.65
C GLU A 51 8.83 -34.52 2.52
N MET A 52 9.18 -33.24 2.71
CA MET A 52 10.54 -32.77 2.75
C MET A 52 10.99 -32.79 4.21
N ASP A 53 11.78 -33.80 4.58
CA ASP A 53 12.45 -33.86 5.88
C ASP A 53 13.43 -32.68 6.07
N ASP A 54 13.91 -32.09 4.96
CA ASP A 54 14.92 -31.04 4.92
C ASP A 54 14.40 -29.73 4.27
N TRP A 55 13.26 -29.18 4.73
CA TRP A 55 12.87 -27.81 4.34
C TRP A 55 13.93 -26.80 4.82
N PRO A 56 14.43 -25.90 3.95
CA PRO A 56 15.44 -24.94 4.34
C PRO A 56 15.01 -24.09 5.53
N ALA A 57 15.93 -23.84 6.46
CA ALA A 57 15.66 -22.93 7.58
C ALA A 57 15.44 -21.49 7.04
N PRO A 58 14.52 -20.72 7.64
CA PRO A 58 14.33 -19.31 7.30
C PRO A 58 15.63 -18.52 7.39
N THR A 59 15.86 -17.64 6.42
CA THR A 59 17.11 -16.87 6.37
C THR A 59 17.08 -15.74 7.40
N PRO A 60 18.09 -15.62 8.29
CA PRO A 60 18.19 -14.50 9.23
C PRO A 60 18.11 -13.14 8.52
N GLY A 61 17.36 -12.20 9.10
CA GLY A 61 17.17 -10.90 8.47
C GLY A 61 18.47 -10.12 8.29
N GLU A 62 19.44 -10.23 9.20
CA GLU A 62 20.75 -9.59 9.05
C GLU A 62 21.51 -10.12 7.82
N GLN A 63 21.39 -11.42 7.54
CA GLN A 63 21.96 -12.02 6.34
C GLN A 63 21.26 -11.50 5.08
N ARG A 64 19.92 -11.35 5.10
CA ARG A 64 19.17 -10.72 4.00
C ARG A 64 19.63 -9.28 3.78
N ALA A 65 19.69 -8.47 4.83
CA ALA A 65 20.08 -7.06 4.78
C ALA A 65 21.54 -6.83 4.32
N SER A 66 22.41 -7.84 4.46
CA SER A 66 23.79 -7.78 3.98
C SER A 66 23.93 -7.96 2.47
N ARG A 67 22.90 -8.50 1.78
CA ARG A 67 22.91 -8.77 0.34
C ARG A 67 22.57 -7.49 -0.44
N PRO A 68 23.22 -7.23 -1.59
CA PRO A 68 22.87 -6.10 -2.45
C PRO A 68 21.41 -6.21 -2.92
N GLY A 69 20.67 -5.09 -2.88
CA GLY A 69 19.25 -5.07 -3.19
C GLY A 69 18.47 -4.15 -2.26
N PHE A 70 17.28 -4.57 -1.85
CA PHE A 70 16.46 -3.88 -0.86
C PHE A 70 15.43 -4.82 -0.20
N ILE A 71 14.96 -4.42 0.99
CA ILE A 71 13.89 -5.09 1.72
C ILE A 71 12.79 -4.08 1.97
N LEU A 72 11.58 -4.42 1.52
CA LEU A 72 10.36 -3.71 1.87
C LEU A 72 9.62 -4.47 2.97
N ALA A 73 9.05 -3.74 3.92
CA ALA A 73 8.24 -4.25 5.01
C ALA A 73 6.88 -3.55 5.02
N VAL A 74 5.88 -4.23 5.57
CA VAL A 74 4.51 -3.70 5.73
C VAL A 74 4.02 -3.94 7.15
N GLY A 75 3.34 -2.94 7.71
CA GLY A 75 2.84 -2.97 9.09
C GLY A 75 3.62 -2.08 10.05
N GLN A 76 2.90 -1.47 11.00
CA GLN A 76 3.43 -0.75 12.15
C GLN A 76 2.46 -0.87 13.35
N PRO A 77 2.96 -0.86 14.61
CA PRO A 77 4.38 -0.91 14.98
C PRO A 77 5.01 -2.28 14.70
N GLU A 78 4.20 -3.32 14.52
CA GLU A 78 4.63 -4.68 14.21
C GLU A 78 4.65 -4.90 12.69
N VAL A 79 5.70 -5.57 12.20
CA VAL A 79 5.82 -5.96 10.80
C VAL A 79 4.98 -7.22 10.54
N LEU A 80 4.10 -7.12 9.54
CA LEU A 80 3.16 -8.15 9.12
C LEU A 80 3.67 -8.96 7.92
N GLY A 81 4.64 -8.42 7.18
CA GLY A 81 5.19 -9.07 6.00
C GLY A 81 6.36 -8.30 5.41
N PHE A 82 7.07 -8.94 4.48
CA PHE A 82 8.18 -8.34 3.77
C PHE A 82 8.34 -8.88 2.35
N ALA A 83 9.02 -8.10 1.51
CA ALA A 83 9.54 -8.51 0.22
C ALA A 83 11.05 -8.21 0.19
N HIS A 84 11.84 -9.21 -0.18
CA HIS A 84 13.29 -9.12 -0.34
C HIS A 84 13.62 -9.22 -1.83
N VAL A 85 14.20 -8.14 -2.37
CA VAL A 85 14.68 -8.09 -3.76
C VAL A 85 16.19 -8.00 -3.73
N VAL A 86 16.87 -8.89 -4.46
CA VAL A 86 18.33 -8.97 -4.54
C VAL A 86 18.84 -8.58 -5.92
N ASP A 87 20.06 -8.05 -5.96
CA ASP A 87 20.81 -7.86 -7.20
C ASP A 87 21.53 -9.15 -7.58
N LEU A 88 21.21 -9.68 -8.77
CA LEU A 88 21.82 -10.89 -9.30
C LEU A 88 23.32 -10.77 -9.58
N ALA A 89 23.91 -9.59 -9.49
CA ALA A 89 25.36 -9.39 -9.51
C ALA A 89 26.09 -10.22 -8.44
N GLU A 90 25.46 -10.46 -7.28
CA GLU A 90 26.04 -11.32 -6.24
C GLU A 90 26.20 -12.78 -6.69
N HIS A 91 25.41 -13.19 -7.70
CA HIS A 91 25.44 -14.52 -8.32
C HIS A 91 26.18 -14.51 -9.67
N GLY A 92 26.92 -13.45 -10.00
CA GLY A 92 27.62 -13.31 -11.28
C GLY A 92 26.70 -13.11 -12.48
N SER A 93 25.49 -12.58 -12.25
CA SER A 93 24.47 -12.32 -13.27
C SER A 93 24.01 -10.85 -13.19
N THR A 94 22.92 -10.47 -13.85
CA THR A 94 22.44 -9.08 -13.91
C THR A 94 20.93 -8.99 -13.75
N GLY A 95 20.46 -7.94 -13.07
CA GLY A 95 19.04 -7.63 -12.90
C GLY A 95 18.59 -7.86 -11.46
N LEU A 96 17.35 -7.47 -11.18
CA LEU A 96 16.75 -7.61 -9.85
C LEU A 96 15.84 -8.84 -9.77
N HIS A 97 15.90 -9.51 -8.63
CA HIS A 97 15.20 -10.76 -8.37
C HIS A 97 14.45 -10.70 -7.04
N LEU A 98 13.15 -10.98 -7.04
CA LEU A 98 12.36 -11.17 -5.83
C LEU A 98 12.74 -12.53 -5.22
N ASP A 99 13.66 -12.48 -4.28
CA ASP A 99 14.24 -13.63 -3.57
C ASP A 99 13.27 -14.20 -2.53
N GLN A 100 12.50 -13.34 -1.86
CA GLN A 100 11.47 -13.79 -0.93
C GLN A 100 10.32 -12.78 -0.82
N ILE A 101 9.11 -13.29 -0.64
CA ILE A 101 7.96 -12.51 -0.16
C ILE A 101 7.17 -13.36 0.83
N ALA A 102 6.96 -12.81 2.02
CA ALA A 102 6.27 -13.51 3.10
C ALA A 102 5.35 -12.55 3.85
N VAL A 103 4.18 -13.06 4.24
CA VAL A 103 3.19 -12.35 5.07
C VAL A 103 2.75 -13.31 6.15
N ARG A 104 2.65 -12.82 7.39
CA ARG A 104 2.16 -13.62 8.52
C ARG A 104 0.78 -14.21 8.20
N PRO A 105 0.51 -15.50 8.52
CA PRO A 105 -0.73 -16.16 8.15
C PRO A 105 -2.00 -15.46 8.66
N ASP A 106 -1.96 -14.87 9.85
CA ASP A 106 -3.06 -14.13 10.48
C ASP A 106 -3.39 -12.80 9.76
N ALA A 107 -2.39 -12.21 9.10
CA ALA A 107 -2.51 -11.06 8.21
C ALA A 107 -2.77 -11.45 6.74
N GLY A 108 -2.79 -12.75 6.43
CA GLY A 108 -3.02 -13.29 5.10
C GLY A 108 -4.39 -12.92 4.51
N ARG A 109 -4.52 -13.03 3.18
CA ARG A 109 -5.76 -12.77 2.42
C ARG A 109 -6.34 -11.35 2.54
N ARG A 110 -5.55 -10.38 3.00
CA ARG A 110 -5.92 -8.95 3.11
C ARG A 110 -5.30 -8.07 2.02
N GLY A 111 -4.79 -8.65 0.93
CA GLY A 111 -4.15 -7.93 -0.17
C GLY A 111 -2.70 -7.50 0.09
N ILE A 112 -2.16 -7.72 1.29
CA ILE A 112 -0.82 -7.29 1.71
C ILE A 112 0.30 -7.81 0.79
N GLY A 113 0.23 -9.07 0.37
CA GLY A 113 1.21 -9.63 -0.58
C GLY A 113 1.21 -8.91 -1.92
N THR A 114 0.04 -8.55 -2.46
CA THR A 114 -0.08 -7.76 -3.69
C THR A 114 0.48 -6.34 -3.49
N MET A 115 0.26 -5.72 -2.32
CA MET A 115 0.84 -4.41 -2.00
C MET A 115 2.38 -4.46 -2.00
N LEU A 116 2.96 -5.44 -1.28
CA LEU A 116 4.41 -5.65 -1.24
C LEU A 116 4.99 -5.92 -2.64
N LEU A 117 4.34 -6.77 -3.44
CA LEU A 117 4.80 -7.12 -4.77
C LEU A 117 4.80 -5.91 -5.71
N ARG A 118 3.71 -5.13 -5.74
CA ARG A 118 3.61 -3.93 -6.59
C ARG A 118 4.55 -2.82 -6.13
N ALA A 119 4.75 -2.67 -4.82
CA ALA A 119 5.77 -1.79 -4.27
C ALA A 119 7.17 -2.19 -4.71
N ALA A 120 7.49 -3.50 -4.67
CA ALA A 120 8.77 -4.03 -5.14
C ALA A 120 8.98 -3.81 -6.64
N MET A 121 7.96 -4.07 -7.47
CA MET A 121 8.03 -3.76 -8.91
C MET A 121 8.28 -2.26 -9.14
N GLY A 122 7.60 -1.40 -8.39
CA GLY A 122 7.76 0.04 -8.48
C GLY A 122 9.16 0.51 -8.14
N GLU A 123 9.70 0.02 -7.02
CA GLU A 123 11.08 0.31 -6.60
C GLU A 123 12.12 -0.19 -7.62
N VAL A 124 11.88 -1.35 -8.25
CA VAL A 124 12.71 -1.84 -9.37
C VAL A 124 12.72 -0.82 -10.52
N LEU A 125 11.57 -0.26 -10.88
CA LEU A 125 11.45 0.77 -11.92
C LEU A 125 12.16 2.08 -11.51
N ALA A 126 11.98 2.53 -10.27
CA ALA A 126 12.64 3.72 -9.73
C ALA A 126 14.19 3.60 -9.75
N ARG A 127 14.70 2.37 -9.65
CA ARG A 127 16.13 2.04 -9.80
C ARG A 127 16.60 1.90 -11.25
N GLY A 128 15.73 2.21 -12.23
CA GLY A 128 16.05 2.20 -13.66
C GLY A 128 16.07 0.80 -14.29
N GLN A 129 15.50 -0.20 -13.63
CA GLN A 129 15.33 -1.54 -14.20
C GLN A 129 13.92 -1.68 -14.79
N ASP A 130 13.80 -2.40 -15.91
CA ASP A 130 12.52 -2.58 -16.62
C ASP A 130 11.90 -3.95 -16.40
N ARG A 131 12.48 -4.77 -15.51
CA ARG A 131 12.10 -6.17 -15.27
C ARG A 131 12.36 -6.60 -13.84
N LEU A 132 11.48 -7.45 -13.32
CA LEU A 132 11.67 -8.18 -12.07
C LEU A 132 11.51 -9.68 -12.34
N THR A 133 12.43 -10.48 -11.79
CA THR A 133 12.39 -11.95 -11.88
C THR A 133 12.07 -12.58 -10.53
N LEU A 134 11.59 -13.82 -10.52
CA LEU A 134 11.37 -14.62 -9.30
C LEU A 134 11.47 -16.11 -9.59
N MET A 135 11.56 -16.94 -8.55
CA MET A 135 11.37 -18.39 -8.63
C MET A 135 10.22 -18.83 -7.73
N THR A 136 9.36 -19.73 -8.22
CA THR A 136 8.15 -20.14 -7.50
C THR A 136 7.72 -21.58 -7.79
N TYR A 137 6.77 -22.11 -7.01
CA TYR A 137 6.08 -23.36 -7.31
C TYR A 137 4.92 -23.07 -8.25
N ALA A 138 5.05 -23.52 -9.50
CA ALA A 138 4.14 -23.14 -10.58
C ALA A 138 2.70 -23.67 -10.38
N ASP A 139 2.58 -24.87 -9.80
CA ASP A 139 1.30 -25.59 -9.68
C ASP A 139 0.60 -25.40 -8.33
N VAL A 140 1.22 -24.70 -7.38
CA VAL A 140 0.58 -24.38 -6.09
C VAL A 140 -0.45 -23.26 -6.33
N LEU A 141 -1.74 -23.58 -6.19
CA LEU A 141 -2.88 -22.73 -6.60
C LEU A 141 -2.84 -21.29 -6.09
N TRP A 142 -2.28 -21.08 -4.90
CA TRP A 142 -2.18 -19.77 -4.27
C TRP A 142 -0.85 -19.05 -4.54
N ASN A 143 0.10 -19.71 -5.21
CA ASN A 143 1.47 -19.21 -5.42
C ASN A 143 1.75 -18.87 -6.90
N GLY A 144 2.15 -19.84 -7.74
CA GLY A 144 2.44 -19.60 -9.16
C GLY A 144 1.33 -18.85 -9.93
N PRO A 145 0.06 -19.28 -9.84
CA PRO A 145 -1.05 -18.59 -10.48
C PRO A 145 -1.32 -17.19 -9.93
N TRP A 146 -0.88 -16.86 -8.72
CA TRP A 146 -0.97 -15.50 -8.17
C TRP A 146 0.00 -14.57 -8.89
N TYR A 147 1.26 -14.95 -9.07
CA TYR A 147 2.21 -14.16 -9.85
C TYR A 147 1.78 -14.00 -11.31
N ALA A 148 1.21 -15.03 -11.92
CA ALA A 148 0.67 -14.94 -13.28
C ALA A 148 -0.43 -13.87 -13.41
N ARG A 149 -1.31 -13.73 -12.41
CA ARG A 149 -2.32 -12.67 -12.37
C ARG A 149 -1.73 -11.26 -12.22
N GLU A 150 -0.56 -11.15 -11.61
CA GLU A 150 0.19 -9.90 -11.46
C GLU A 150 1.12 -9.62 -12.66
N GLY A 151 0.96 -10.37 -13.76
CA GLY A 151 1.64 -10.12 -15.04
C GLY A 151 2.95 -10.88 -15.24
N PHE A 152 3.36 -11.73 -14.30
CA PHE A 152 4.53 -12.58 -14.49
C PHE A 152 4.26 -13.69 -15.51
N VAL A 153 5.26 -14.00 -16.32
CA VAL A 153 5.25 -15.11 -17.28
C VAL A 153 6.39 -16.08 -16.98
N GLU A 154 6.18 -17.39 -17.19
CA GLU A 154 7.22 -18.40 -16.99
C GLU A 154 8.37 -18.19 -17.99
N ILE A 155 9.61 -18.37 -17.52
CA ILE A 155 10.81 -18.34 -18.37
C ILE A 155 11.25 -19.76 -18.74
N GLY A 156 11.81 -19.90 -19.93
CA GLY A 156 12.30 -21.15 -20.49
C GLY A 156 13.43 -20.89 -21.49
N PRO A 157 14.13 -21.94 -21.95
CA PRO A 157 15.24 -21.80 -22.88
C PRO A 157 14.81 -21.15 -24.22
N ASP A 158 13.58 -21.40 -24.66
CA ASP A 158 13.03 -20.82 -25.88
C ASP A 158 12.18 -19.56 -25.61
N SER A 159 11.63 -19.44 -24.39
CA SER A 159 10.76 -18.35 -23.95
C SER A 159 11.48 -17.50 -22.91
N HIS A 160 11.96 -16.31 -23.30
CA HIS A 160 12.83 -15.46 -22.48
C HIS A 160 14.25 -16.05 -22.26
N PRO A 161 15.01 -16.32 -23.33
CA PRO A 161 16.32 -16.98 -23.24
C PRO A 161 17.35 -16.21 -22.40
N LEU A 162 17.30 -14.87 -22.41
CA LEU A 162 18.22 -14.03 -21.63
C LEU A 162 17.94 -14.15 -20.14
N GLU A 163 16.68 -14.07 -19.73
CA GLU A 163 16.26 -14.28 -18.34
C GLU A 163 16.51 -15.72 -17.89
N TRP A 164 16.31 -16.68 -18.79
CA TRP A 164 16.68 -18.06 -18.56
C TRP A 164 18.18 -18.18 -18.25
N GLU A 165 19.06 -17.59 -19.04
CA GLU A 165 20.51 -17.59 -18.74
C GLU A 165 20.82 -16.88 -17.42
N ARG A 166 20.21 -15.70 -17.19
CA ARG A 166 20.43 -14.90 -15.98
C ARG A 166 20.06 -15.62 -14.68
N LEU A 167 19.03 -16.45 -14.68
CA LEU A 167 18.63 -17.24 -13.51
C LEU A 167 19.34 -18.60 -13.40
N ALA A 168 20.29 -18.92 -14.27
CA ALA A 168 21.01 -20.19 -14.20
C ALA A 168 21.73 -20.43 -12.85
N PRO A 169 22.36 -19.43 -12.20
CA PRO A 169 22.94 -19.62 -10.87
C PRO A 169 21.90 -19.99 -9.81
N LEU A 170 20.76 -19.29 -9.78
CA LEU A 170 19.69 -19.55 -8.80
C LEU A 170 19.03 -20.93 -9.03
N ARG A 171 18.80 -21.33 -10.28
CA ARG A 171 18.29 -22.67 -10.59
C ARG A 171 19.22 -23.79 -10.10
N ARG A 172 20.54 -23.59 -10.10
CA ARG A 172 21.49 -24.56 -9.55
C ARG A 172 21.38 -24.63 -8.03
N ILE A 173 21.31 -23.47 -7.36
CA ILE A 173 21.11 -23.40 -5.90
C ILE A 173 19.83 -24.13 -5.49
N GLU A 174 18.70 -23.87 -6.15
CA GLU A 174 17.44 -24.58 -5.83
C GLU A 174 17.52 -26.09 -6.09
N SER A 175 18.27 -26.50 -7.13
CA SER A 175 18.50 -27.92 -7.43
C SER A 175 19.35 -28.59 -6.36
N ASP A 176 20.39 -27.93 -5.87
CA ASP A 176 21.26 -28.44 -4.81
C ASP A 176 20.52 -28.52 -3.47
N LEU A 177 19.56 -27.62 -3.24
CA LEU A 177 18.61 -27.67 -2.11
C LEU A 177 17.48 -28.70 -2.27
N GLY A 178 17.37 -29.36 -3.43
CA GLY A 178 16.36 -30.39 -3.67
C GLY A 178 14.92 -29.88 -3.80
N LEU A 179 14.69 -28.57 -3.98
CA LEU A 179 13.35 -27.98 -3.96
C LEU A 179 12.41 -28.50 -5.07
N ALA A 180 12.97 -29.03 -6.16
CA ALA A 180 12.19 -29.67 -7.22
C ALA A 180 11.45 -30.95 -6.74
N ALA A 181 11.87 -31.53 -5.61
CA ALA A 181 11.21 -32.69 -5.02
C ALA A 181 9.80 -32.35 -4.50
N ALA A 182 9.53 -31.11 -4.09
CA ALA A 182 8.21 -30.69 -3.58
C ALA A 182 7.21 -30.24 -4.67
N GLY A 183 7.67 -30.11 -5.92
CA GLY A 183 6.83 -29.74 -7.06
C GLY A 183 7.57 -29.01 -8.17
N ARG A 184 6.84 -28.65 -9.23
CA ARG A 184 7.42 -27.94 -10.39
C ARG A 184 7.90 -26.55 -9.98
N ARG A 185 9.22 -26.36 -9.95
CA ARG A 185 9.87 -25.05 -9.82
C ARG A 185 9.88 -24.34 -11.18
N ALA A 186 9.45 -23.09 -11.20
CA ALA A 186 9.49 -22.23 -12.37
C ALA A 186 10.18 -20.91 -12.04
N GLY A 187 11.05 -20.46 -12.93
CA GLY A 187 11.43 -19.06 -12.98
C GLY A 187 10.31 -18.27 -13.66
N MET A 188 10.08 -17.03 -13.23
CA MET A 188 9.16 -16.12 -13.90
C MET A 188 9.77 -14.73 -14.04
N VAL A 189 9.28 -13.97 -15.03
CA VAL A 189 9.64 -12.57 -15.25
C VAL A 189 8.39 -11.72 -15.49
N VAL A 190 8.39 -10.50 -14.96
CA VAL A 190 7.46 -9.44 -15.36
C VAL A 190 8.23 -8.32 -16.04
N ALA A 191 7.66 -7.77 -17.11
CA ALA A 191 8.15 -6.54 -17.74
C ALA A 191 7.40 -5.35 -17.16
N LEU A 192 8.12 -4.30 -16.77
CA LEU A 192 7.60 -3.11 -16.10
C LEU A 192 7.38 -1.96 -17.11
N ARG A 193 6.76 -2.26 -18.27
CA ARG A 193 6.72 -1.37 -19.44
C ARG A 193 5.45 -0.51 -19.51
N ASP A 194 5.59 0.66 -20.18
CA ASP A 194 4.56 1.62 -20.62
C ASP A 194 3.38 1.78 -19.65
N GLU A 195 3.71 2.03 -18.39
CA GLU A 195 2.72 2.35 -17.37
C GLU A 195 1.97 3.64 -17.75
N PRO A 196 0.62 3.66 -17.67
CA PRO A 196 -0.15 4.86 -17.94
C PRO A 196 0.38 6.05 -17.13
N GLU A 197 0.48 7.21 -17.77
CA GLU A 197 0.84 8.45 -17.08
C GLU A 197 -0.24 8.74 -16.02
N PRO A 198 0.15 8.93 -14.74
CA PRO A 198 -0.80 9.24 -13.69
C PRO A 198 -1.54 10.55 -14.00
N ALA A 199 -2.86 10.49 -14.11
CA ALA A 199 -3.66 11.70 -14.30
C ALA A 199 -3.67 12.52 -12.99
N PRO A 200 -3.50 13.86 -13.05
CA PRO A 200 -3.56 14.70 -11.87
C PRO A 200 -4.97 14.70 -11.28
N ALA A 201 -5.06 14.55 -9.96
CA ALA A 201 -6.31 14.53 -9.22
C ALA A 201 -6.12 15.14 -7.83
N VAL A 202 -7.23 15.39 -7.14
CA VAL A 202 -7.25 15.90 -5.77
C VAL A 202 -8.19 15.09 -4.91
N SER A 203 -7.94 15.12 -3.59
CA SER A 203 -8.89 14.66 -2.59
C SER A 203 -8.81 15.59 -1.39
N VAL A 204 -9.95 16.13 -0.96
CA VAL A 204 -10.05 17.06 0.16
C VAL A 204 -10.56 16.31 1.35
N ILE A 205 -9.98 16.53 2.52
CA ILE A 205 -10.31 15.87 3.79
C ILE A 205 -10.97 16.92 4.70
N PRO A 206 -12.30 17.14 4.60
CA PRO A 206 -13.00 17.99 5.55
C PRO A 206 -12.95 17.34 6.93
N VAL A 207 -12.41 18.06 7.90
CA VAL A 207 -12.26 17.60 9.28
C VAL A 207 -12.83 18.65 10.23
N ARG A 208 -13.54 18.22 11.26
CA ARG A 208 -14.03 19.09 12.33
C ARG A 208 -13.83 18.43 13.69
N ASP A 209 -13.78 19.26 14.72
CA ASP A 209 -13.93 18.82 16.10
C ASP A 209 -15.39 18.96 16.49
N ARG A 210 -16.00 17.88 17.00
CA ARG A 210 -17.34 17.90 17.56
C ARG A 210 -17.30 17.32 18.96
N ASP A 211 -17.52 18.18 19.94
CA ASP A 211 -17.53 17.82 21.37
C ASP A 211 -16.25 17.08 21.83
N GLY A 212 -15.10 17.42 21.25
CA GLY A 212 -13.79 16.82 21.56
C GLY A 212 -13.47 15.55 20.76
N ALA A 213 -14.29 15.19 19.78
CA ALA A 213 -14.06 14.08 18.87
C ALA A 213 -13.86 14.58 17.43
N LEU A 214 -12.82 14.09 16.76
CA LEU A 214 -12.60 14.38 15.35
C LEU A 214 -13.62 13.62 14.49
N GLU A 215 -14.32 14.36 13.63
CA GLU A 215 -15.15 13.81 12.56
C GLU A 215 -14.54 14.18 11.19
N VAL A 216 -14.63 13.27 10.23
CA VAL A 216 -14.27 13.51 8.82
C VAL A 216 -15.49 13.37 7.93
N PHE A 217 -15.58 14.20 6.90
CA PHE A 217 -16.63 14.06 5.89
C PHE A 217 -16.20 13.06 4.82
N ILE A 218 -16.92 11.96 4.73
CA ILE A 218 -16.64 10.85 3.83
C ILE A 218 -17.78 10.64 2.83
N GLN A 219 -17.46 9.99 1.73
CA GLN A 219 -18.39 9.56 0.70
C GLN A 219 -18.28 8.05 0.51
N HIS A 220 -19.42 7.39 0.37
CA HIS A 220 -19.44 5.97 0.06
C HIS A 220 -19.65 5.78 -1.45
N ARG A 221 -18.58 5.39 -2.16
CA ARG A 221 -18.61 5.24 -3.62
C ARG A 221 -19.70 4.26 -4.05
N ALA A 222 -20.39 4.56 -5.14
CA ALA A 222 -21.34 3.63 -5.73
C ALA A 222 -20.64 2.33 -6.17
N ASP A 223 -21.32 1.19 -6.01
CA ASP A 223 -20.78 -0.13 -6.40
C ASP A 223 -20.58 -0.27 -7.91
N THR A 224 -21.21 0.60 -8.70
CA THR A 224 -21.13 0.63 -10.16
C THR A 224 -19.87 1.31 -10.70
N MET A 225 -18.99 1.80 -9.82
CA MET A 225 -17.80 2.55 -10.22
C MET A 225 -16.68 1.68 -10.79
N ASP A 226 -16.09 2.14 -11.90
CA ASP A 226 -14.97 1.47 -12.58
C ASP A 226 -13.68 1.36 -11.74
N PHE A 227 -13.54 2.21 -10.71
CA PHE A 227 -12.34 2.27 -9.88
C PHE A 227 -12.76 2.30 -8.41
N VAL A 228 -12.36 1.26 -7.70
CA VAL A 228 -12.57 1.05 -6.26
C VAL A 228 -14.04 1.22 -5.83
N PRO A 229 -14.96 0.36 -6.32
CA PRO A 229 -16.37 0.38 -5.95
C PRO A 229 -16.57 0.05 -4.46
N GLY A 230 -17.60 0.67 -3.85
CA GLY A 230 -17.98 0.41 -2.45
C GLY A 230 -16.99 0.88 -1.38
N ALA A 231 -15.89 1.54 -1.77
CA ALA A 231 -14.93 2.09 -0.83
C ALA A 231 -15.35 3.46 -0.31
N VAL A 232 -14.91 3.75 0.91
CA VAL A 232 -14.99 5.07 1.52
C VAL A 232 -13.85 5.94 0.98
N VAL A 233 -14.21 7.14 0.54
CA VAL A 233 -13.28 8.17 0.05
C VAL A 233 -13.66 9.53 0.60
N PHE A 234 -12.80 10.52 0.37
CA PHE A 234 -13.14 11.91 0.61
C PHE A 234 -13.50 12.61 -0.71
N PRO A 235 -14.21 13.76 -0.67
CA PRO A 235 -14.55 14.53 -1.86
C PRO A 235 -13.34 14.82 -2.72
N GLY A 236 -13.49 14.68 -4.03
CA GLY A 236 -12.36 14.88 -4.94
C GLY A 236 -12.53 14.23 -6.30
N GLY A 237 -11.69 14.65 -7.22
CA GLY A 237 -11.75 14.21 -8.60
C GLY A 237 -10.54 14.64 -9.39
N ARG A 238 -10.65 14.53 -10.72
CA ARG A 238 -9.55 14.84 -11.62
C ARG A 238 -9.44 16.33 -11.83
N VAL A 239 -8.22 16.80 -12.06
CA VAL A 239 -7.99 18.15 -12.55
C VAL A 239 -8.57 18.28 -13.96
N ASP A 240 -9.42 19.28 -14.16
CA ASP A 240 -10.03 19.63 -15.44
C ASP A 240 -9.38 20.91 -16.01
N PRO A 241 -9.36 21.12 -17.35
CA PRO A 241 -8.90 22.37 -17.94
C PRO A 241 -9.48 23.66 -17.31
N ILE A 242 -10.72 23.63 -16.81
CA ILE A 242 -11.31 24.78 -16.11
C ILE A 242 -10.52 25.18 -14.86
N ASP A 243 -9.95 24.21 -14.14
CA ASP A 243 -9.19 24.45 -12.90
C ASP A 243 -7.93 25.26 -13.19
N THR A 244 -7.27 24.97 -14.33
CA THR A 244 -6.11 25.75 -14.78
C THR A 244 -6.50 27.20 -15.08
N SER A 245 -7.64 27.41 -15.75
CA SER A 245 -8.12 28.75 -16.06
C SER A 245 -8.53 29.54 -14.81
N THR A 246 -9.15 28.86 -13.84
CA THR A 246 -9.56 29.44 -12.56
C THR A 246 -8.34 29.81 -11.72
N ALA A 247 -7.38 28.89 -11.57
CA ALA A 247 -6.12 29.10 -10.87
C ALA A 247 -5.39 30.35 -11.37
N TYR A 248 -5.26 30.50 -12.70
CA TYR A 248 -4.65 31.68 -13.31
C TYR A 248 -5.43 32.98 -13.00
N ARG A 249 -6.76 32.95 -13.06
CA ARG A 249 -7.61 34.15 -12.88
C ARG A 249 -7.59 34.69 -11.45
N ILE A 250 -7.55 33.82 -10.45
CA ILE A 250 -7.65 34.22 -9.03
C ILE A 250 -6.33 34.10 -8.26
N GLY A 251 -5.26 33.62 -8.92
CA GLY A 251 -3.91 33.61 -8.36
C GLY A 251 -3.67 32.51 -7.33
N ILE A 252 -4.20 31.30 -7.56
CA ILE A 252 -3.98 30.11 -6.73
C ILE A 252 -3.36 28.98 -7.55
N GLY A 253 -3.01 27.85 -6.93
CA GLY A 253 -2.56 26.67 -7.66
C GLY A 253 -3.71 25.88 -8.30
N VAL A 254 -3.36 25.05 -9.30
CA VAL A 254 -4.34 24.26 -10.07
C VAL A 254 -5.02 23.20 -9.20
N ALA A 255 -4.26 22.58 -8.29
CA ALA A 255 -4.79 21.58 -7.36
C ALA A 255 -5.77 22.23 -6.36
N GLU A 256 -5.48 23.43 -5.88
CA GLU A 256 -6.38 24.19 -5.00
C GLU A 256 -7.67 24.60 -5.73
N ALA A 257 -7.58 25.02 -7.00
CA ALA A 257 -8.76 25.32 -7.81
C ALA A 257 -9.66 24.09 -8.02
N CYS A 258 -9.04 22.94 -8.33
CA CYS A 258 -9.72 21.65 -8.44
C CYS A 258 -10.36 21.24 -7.11
N ALA A 259 -9.63 21.34 -6.00
CA ALA A 259 -10.14 21.01 -4.67
C ALA A 259 -11.37 21.83 -4.28
N VAL A 260 -11.37 23.14 -4.57
CA VAL A 260 -12.54 24.00 -4.31
C VAL A 260 -13.73 23.61 -5.19
N ARG A 261 -13.50 23.32 -6.47
CA ARG A 261 -14.56 22.87 -7.38
C ARG A 261 -15.17 21.55 -6.92
N GLU A 262 -14.35 20.54 -6.66
CA GLU A 262 -14.82 19.20 -6.25
C GLU A 262 -15.61 19.27 -4.93
N VAL A 263 -15.15 20.04 -3.94
CA VAL A 263 -15.92 20.20 -2.69
C VAL A 263 -17.25 20.91 -2.92
N ALA A 264 -17.29 21.92 -3.80
CA ALA A 264 -18.55 22.59 -4.13
C ALA A 264 -19.52 21.68 -4.89
N GLU A 265 -19.02 20.86 -5.82
CA GLU A 265 -19.81 19.96 -6.65
C GLU A 265 -20.31 18.74 -5.88
N GLU A 266 -19.49 18.16 -5.00
CA GLU A 266 -19.80 16.89 -4.35
C GLU A 266 -20.29 17.02 -2.90
N ALA A 267 -19.91 18.10 -2.22
CA ALA A 267 -20.29 18.38 -0.84
C ALA A 267 -21.15 19.64 -0.66
N GLY A 268 -21.45 20.39 -1.73
CA GLY A 268 -22.26 21.60 -1.70
C GLY A 268 -21.66 22.75 -0.88
N ALA A 269 -20.40 22.63 -0.45
CA ALA A 269 -19.77 23.54 0.49
C ALA A 269 -18.92 24.60 -0.23
N VAL A 270 -18.99 25.83 0.26
CA VAL A 270 -18.16 26.94 -0.25
C VAL A 270 -16.85 26.96 0.55
N VAL A 271 -15.74 26.76 -0.14
CA VAL A 271 -14.39 26.71 0.46
C VAL A 271 -13.58 27.93 0.04
N ASN A 272 -12.92 28.55 1.00
CA ASN A 272 -11.87 29.52 0.72
C ASN A 272 -10.57 28.75 0.40
N PRO A 273 -9.94 28.96 -0.77
CA PRO A 273 -8.69 28.28 -1.12
C PRO A 273 -7.58 28.42 -0.07
N GLY A 274 -7.55 29.52 0.69
CA GLY A 274 -6.57 29.77 1.75
C GLY A 274 -6.70 28.85 2.97
N ASP A 275 -7.84 28.16 3.13
CA ASP A 275 -8.09 27.23 4.23
C ASP A 275 -7.62 25.80 3.88
N LEU A 276 -7.28 25.54 2.62
CA LEU A 276 -6.75 24.26 2.17
C LEU A 276 -5.30 24.08 2.63
N ILE A 277 -5.04 22.99 3.33
CA ILE A 277 -3.72 22.66 3.85
C ILE A 277 -3.18 21.49 3.02
N PRO A 278 -2.10 21.66 2.24
CA PRO A 278 -1.40 20.55 1.61
C PRO A 278 -1.11 19.46 2.63
N TRP A 279 -1.68 18.26 2.43
CA TRP A 279 -1.60 17.19 3.40
C TRP A 279 -0.78 16.01 2.91
N ASP A 280 -1.01 15.51 1.71
CA ASP A 280 -0.30 14.33 1.19
C ASP A 280 -0.31 14.30 -0.34
N ARG A 281 0.50 13.44 -0.96
CA ARG A 281 0.46 13.24 -2.41
C ARG A 281 0.75 11.79 -2.76
N TRP A 282 -0.23 11.10 -3.35
CA TRP A 282 -0.12 9.67 -3.65
C TRP A 282 -0.19 9.41 -5.14
N VAL A 283 0.77 8.65 -5.65
CA VAL A 283 0.77 8.16 -7.02
C VAL A 283 0.32 6.71 -7.01
N THR A 284 -0.74 6.41 -7.76
CA THR A 284 -1.23 5.04 -7.91
C THR A 284 -0.07 4.11 -8.32
N PRO A 285 0.10 2.95 -7.68
CA PRO A 285 1.15 2.02 -8.04
C PRO A 285 1.12 1.61 -9.51
N ILE A 286 2.20 1.00 -9.97
CA ILE A 286 2.28 0.43 -11.31
C ILE A 286 1.43 -0.85 -11.40
N ALA A 287 1.21 -1.35 -12.61
CA ALA A 287 0.31 -2.47 -12.92
C ALA A 287 -1.19 -2.20 -12.69
N TYR A 288 -1.57 -0.92 -12.52
CA TYR A 288 -2.98 -0.51 -12.54
C TYR A 288 -3.34 0.11 -13.90
N PRO A 289 -4.49 -0.28 -14.51
CA PRO A 289 -4.87 0.22 -15.84
C PRO A 289 -5.25 1.72 -15.83
N LYS A 290 -5.63 2.26 -14.67
CA LYS A 290 -5.90 3.68 -14.44
C LYS A 290 -5.00 4.12 -13.28
N ARG A 291 -4.25 5.21 -13.48
CA ARG A 291 -3.33 5.75 -12.48
C ARG A 291 -3.62 7.22 -12.24
N PHE A 292 -3.50 7.64 -10.99
CA PHE A 292 -3.72 9.01 -10.54
C PHE A 292 -2.54 9.48 -9.70
N ASP A 293 -2.19 10.75 -9.86
CA ASP A 293 -1.32 11.51 -8.97
C ASP A 293 -2.21 12.45 -8.16
N VAL A 294 -2.55 12.00 -6.95
CA VAL A 294 -3.60 12.60 -6.12
C VAL A 294 -2.96 13.51 -5.08
N MET A 295 -3.23 14.81 -5.17
CA MET A 295 -2.89 15.78 -4.13
C MET A 295 -3.99 15.80 -3.06
N PHE A 296 -3.64 15.49 -1.81
CA PHE A 296 -4.54 15.54 -0.68
C PHE A 296 -4.45 16.89 0.03
N PHE A 297 -5.61 17.47 0.36
CA PHE A 297 -5.69 18.67 1.19
C PHE A 297 -6.49 18.38 2.46
N LEU A 298 -5.98 18.78 3.62
CA LEU A 298 -6.78 18.86 4.84
C LEU A 298 -7.56 20.18 4.85
N LEU A 299 -8.86 20.11 5.16
CA LEU A 299 -9.73 21.27 5.26
C LEU A 299 -10.36 21.31 6.66
N PRO A 300 -9.87 22.18 7.58
CA PRO A 300 -10.51 22.41 8.86
C PRO A 300 -11.85 23.10 8.65
N VAL A 301 -12.93 22.49 9.14
CA VAL A 301 -14.28 22.99 8.99
C VAL A 301 -14.77 23.55 10.32
N ALA A 302 -15.20 24.81 10.30
CA ALA A 302 -15.79 25.46 11.46
C ALA A 302 -17.17 24.88 11.80
N ASP A 303 -17.53 24.91 13.08
CA ASP A 303 -18.86 24.50 13.54
C ASP A 303 -19.98 25.24 12.81
N GLY A 304 -20.95 24.49 12.28
CA GLY A 304 -22.11 25.01 11.57
C GLY A 304 -21.94 25.21 10.06
N ALA A 305 -20.75 24.95 9.48
CA ALA A 305 -20.61 24.91 8.03
C ALA A 305 -21.41 23.72 7.44
N GLU A 306 -22.19 23.99 6.40
CA GLU A 306 -23.04 22.99 5.76
C GLU A 306 -22.25 22.19 4.72
N PHE A 307 -22.18 20.88 4.92
CA PHE A 307 -21.72 19.90 3.95
C PHE A 307 -22.91 18.97 3.65
N THR A 308 -23.20 18.77 2.39
CA THR A 308 -24.36 18.00 1.92
C THR A 308 -23.95 17.05 0.81
N HIS A 309 -24.55 15.86 0.78
CA HIS A 309 -24.35 14.94 -0.33
C HIS A 309 -24.93 15.54 -1.62
N SER A 310 -24.08 15.82 -2.61
CA SER A 310 -24.48 16.44 -3.88
C SER A 310 -23.92 15.77 -5.13
N THR A 311 -23.27 14.61 -4.97
CA THR A 311 -22.68 13.84 -6.08
C THR A 311 -23.53 12.63 -6.48
N GLY A 312 -23.55 12.30 -7.78
CA GLY A 312 -24.12 11.03 -8.27
C GLY A 312 -23.14 9.85 -8.21
N GLU A 313 -21.89 10.09 -7.82
CA GLU A 313 -20.82 9.08 -7.79
C GLU A 313 -20.75 8.27 -6.48
N ALA A 314 -21.46 8.74 -5.45
CA ALA A 314 -21.59 8.11 -4.15
C ALA A 314 -23.08 7.84 -3.84
N HIS A 315 -23.36 6.85 -2.99
CA HIS A 315 -24.73 6.58 -2.55
C HIS A 315 -25.16 7.45 -1.37
N ASP A 316 -24.19 7.90 -0.57
CA ASP A 316 -24.37 8.87 0.50
C ASP A 316 -23.05 9.58 0.83
N SER A 317 -23.15 10.59 1.70
CA SER A 317 -22.00 11.29 2.27
C SER A 317 -22.33 11.70 3.69
N VAL A 318 -21.41 11.46 4.62
CA VAL A 318 -21.67 11.60 6.05
C VAL A 318 -20.45 12.18 6.77
N TRP A 319 -20.71 12.94 7.82
CA TRP A 319 -19.73 13.19 8.86
C TRP A 319 -19.65 11.94 9.75
N MET A 320 -18.48 11.33 9.84
CA MET A 320 -18.25 10.14 10.66
C MET A 320 -17.13 10.40 11.66
N PRO A 321 -17.31 10.04 12.95
CA PRO A 321 -16.20 10.04 13.91
C PRO A 321 -15.06 9.20 13.39
N VAL A 322 -13.83 9.71 13.49
CA VAL A 322 -12.63 9.00 13.03
C VAL A 322 -12.55 7.62 13.68
N ALA A 323 -12.78 7.52 14.99
CA ALA A 323 -12.76 6.25 15.71
C ALA A 323 -13.77 5.21 15.18
N ASP A 324 -14.97 5.64 14.81
CA ASP A 324 -16.01 4.73 14.27
C ASP A 324 -15.64 4.26 12.87
N LEU A 325 -15.05 5.16 12.07
CA LEU A 325 -14.60 4.87 10.71
C LEU A 325 -13.48 3.81 10.74
N ILE A 326 -12.55 3.95 11.69
CA ILE A 326 -11.51 2.97 11.99
C ILE A 326 -12.14 1.62 12.36
N ASP A 327 -13.02 1.61 13.37
CA ASP A 327 -13.65 0.38 13.87
C ASP A 327 -14.44 -0.34 12.77
N ALA A 328 -15.13 0.41 11.90
CA ALA A 328 -15.86 -0.15 10.78
C ALA A 328 -14.95 -0.82 9.73
N VAL A 329 -13.78 -0.25 9.44
CA VAL A 329 -12.81 -0.86 8.51
C VAL A 329 -12.16 -2.10 9.14
N GLU A 330 -11.76 -2.04 10.41
CA GLU A 330 -11.13 -3.17 11.12
C GLU A 330 -12.05 -4.40 11.18
N HIS A 331 -13.34 -4.17 11.31
CA HIS A 331 -14.36 -5.23 11.34
C HIS A 331 -14.94 -5.56 9.96
N GLY A 332 -14.37 -5.02 8.88
CA GLY A 332 -14.78 -5.31 7.50
C GLY A 332 -16.17 -4.82 7.12
N ARG A 333 -16.74 -3.87 7.87
CA ARG A 333 -18.02 -3.22 7.54
C ARG A 333 -17.87 -2.13 6.49
N LEU A 334 -16.70 -1.51 6.41
CA LEU A 334 -16.33 -0.54 5.38
C LEU A 334 -14.99 -0.94 4.74
N ASN A 335 -14.80 -0.52 3.50
CA ASN A 335 -13.55 -0.72 2.77
C ASN A 335 -12.88 0.62 2.48
N MET A 336 -11.55 0.66 2.52
CA MET A 336 -10.74 1.84 2.19
C MET A 336 -9.56 1.47 1.32
N VAL A 337 -9.18 2.41 0.46
CA VAL A 337 -7.92 2.34 -0.27
C VAL A 337 -6.76 2.76 0.62
N ALA A 338 -5.54 2.32 0.27
CA ALA A 338 -4.33 2.57 1.05
C ALA A 338 -4.08 4.05 1.40
N PRO A 339 -4.26 5.03 0.47
CA PRO A 339 -4.12 6.45 0.81
C PRO A 339 -5.10 6.90 1.89
N THR A 340 -6.41 6.63 1.71
CA THR A 340 -7.47 7.02 2.66
C THR A 340 -7.21 6.43 4.03
N ARG A 341 -6.89 5.13 4.11
CA ARG A 341 -6.57 4.47 5.38
C ARG A 341 -5.37 5.11 6.07
N THR A 342 -4.26 5.30 5.35
CA THR A 342 -3.04 5.91 5.92
C THR A 342 -3.29 7.30 6.47
N ILE A 343 -4.13 8.09 5.79
CA ILE A 343 -4.50 9.44 6.21
C ILE A 343 -5.40 9.42 7.45
N VAL A 344 -6.40 8.54 7.50
CA VAL A 344 -7.29 8.36 8.67
C VAL A 344 -6.48 7.92 9.90
N ASP A 345 -5.52 7.02 9.72
CA ASP A 345 -4.61 6.55 10.79
C ASP A 345 -3.79 7.72 11.34
N GLU A 346 -3.21 8.55 10.47
CA GLU A 346 -2.43 9.72 10.88
C GLU A 346 -3.30 10.76 11.59
N ILE A 347 -4.53 10.98 11.11
CA ILE A 347 -5.50 11.87 11.76
C ILE A 347 -5.83 11.37 13.17
N SER A 348 -6.12 10.08 13.31
CA SER A 348 -6.40 9.47 14.61
C SER A 348 -5.20 9.55 15.55
N ALA A 349 -3.98 9.38 15.04
CA ALA A 349 -2.76 9.44 15.83
C ALA A 349 -2.46 10.86 16.36
N LEU A 350 -2.80 11.90 15.58
CA LEU A 350 -2.64 13.30 15.98
C LEU A 350 -3.72 13.74 16.97
N GLY A 351 -4.92 13.18 16.86
CA GLY A 351 -5.96 13.18 17.90
C GLY A 351 -6.70 14.50 18.14
N THR A 352 -6.18 15.66 17.70
CA THR A 352 -6.86 16.95 17.85
C THR A 352 -6.77 17.81 16.59
N LEU A 353 -7.77 18.68 16.39
CA LEU A 353 -7.79 19.58 15.24
C LEU A 353 -6.61 20.56 15.25
N ASP A 354 -6.23 21.04 16.44
CA ASP A 354 -5.05 21.90 16.62
C ASP A 354 -3.76 21.20 16.19
N ALA A 355 -3.58 19.93 16.54
CA ALA A 355 -2.40 19.15 16.13
C ALA A 355 -2.36 18.94 14.61
N LEU A 356 -3.51 18.67 13.99
CA LEU A 356 -3.64 18.56 12.53
C LEU A 356 -3.25 19.85 11.82
N VAL A 357 -3.82 20.98 12.27
CA VAL A 357 -3.54 22.30 11.69
C VAL A 357 -2.07 22.66 11.89
N ALA A 358 -1.48 22.35 13.04
CA ALA A 358 -0.09 22.65 13.34
C ALA A 358 0.93 21.84 12.51
N LEU A 359 0.59 20.62 12.06
CA LEU A 359 1.57 19.72 11.42
C LEU A 359 2.21 20.29 10.15
N ARG A 360 1.40 20.89 9.26
CA ARG A 360 1.84 21.49 7.97
C ARG A 360 2.97 20.68 7.28
N PRO A 361 2.73 19.40 6.94
CA PRO A 361 3.80 18.50 6.52
C PRO A 361 4.44 18.94 5.20
N GLN A 362 5.71 18.59 4.99
CA GLN A 362 6.29 18.65 3.65
C GLN A 362 5.62 17.59 2.78
N VAL A 363 4.94 18.01 1.71
CA VAL A 363 4.29 17.10 0.77
C VAL A 363 5.29 16.69 -0.31
N VAL A 364 5.60 15.39 -0.34
CA VAL A 364 6.39 14.73 -1.39
C VAL A 364 5.53 13.62 -2.01
N PRO A 365 5.68 13.32 -3.30
CA PRO A 365 4.98 12.19 -3.91
C PRO A 365 5.33 10.87 -3.20
N ILE A 366 4.31 10.11 -2.87
CA ILE A 366 4.39 8.73 -2.39
C ILE A 366 4.17 7.84 -3.59
N GLU A 367 5.23 7.17 -4.01
CA GLU A 367 5.22 6.26 -5.15
C GLU A 367 5.14 4.82 -4.67
N HIS A 368 4.38 4.00 -5.41
CA HIS A 368 4.32 2.56 -5.20
C HIS A 368 3.94 2.14 -3.76
N ASP A 369 3.07 2.93 -3.14
CA ASP A 369 2.63 2.78 -1.75
C ASP A 369 3.77 2.81 -0.71
N LEU A 370 4.93 3.38 -1.06
CA LEU A 370 6.06 3.60 -0.16
C LEU A 370 5.85 4.81 0.74
N ALA A 371 4.90 4.68 1.65
CA ALA A 371 4.68 5.68 2.68
C ALA A 371 5.74 5.54 3.78
N GLY A 372 6.41 6.65 4.11
CA GLY A 372 7.22 6.73 5.33
C GLY A 372 6.38 6.51 6.60
N PRO A 373 7.03 6.36 7.77
CA PRO A 373 6.34 6.19 9.04
C PRO A 373 5.35 7.35 9.32
N ARG A 374 4.23 7.02 9.97
CA ARG A 374 3.18 7.97 10.37
C ARG A 374 3.02 7.99 11.90
N PRO A 375 2.66 9.13 12.52
CA PRO A 375 2.50 10.45 11.91
C PRO A 375 3.84 11.03 11.43
N ARG A 376 3.79 11.86 10.39
CA ARG A 376 4.97 12.56 9.88
C ARG A 376 5.48 13.57 10.90
N SER A 377 6.76 13.93 10.79
CA SER A 377 7.31 15.05 11.55
C SER A 377 6.79 16.39 11.01
N PRO A 378 6.52 17.38 11.89
CA PRO A 378 6.22 18.74 11.47
C PRO A 378 7.36 19.33 10.63
N ARG A 379 7.01 20.29 9.78
CA ARG A 379 7.98 21.04 8.97
C ARG A 379 8.73 22.10 9.76
#